data_AF-A0A146G786-F1
#
_entry.id   AF-A0A146G786-F1
#
_cell.length_a   1.000
_cell.length_b   1.000
_cell.length_c   1.000
_cell.angle_alpha   90.00
_cell.angle_beta   90.00
_cell.angle_gamma   90.00
#
_symmetry.space_group_name_H-M   'P 1'
#
loop_
_entity.id
_entity.type
_entity.pdbx_description
1 polymer ?
#
loop_
_entity_poly.entity_id
_entity_poly.type
_entity_poly.pdbx_seq_one_letter_code
_entity_poly.pdbx_strand_id
1 'polypeptide(L)'
;MKSKHLSSAQGFSLVELLVVVAVIAIIAAIAIPNIANITSSATSAKDQRNAQNIASVASAARAAGITNQWTTTQGVVDSLVAGVSTNGLNFGISPLSAAEVTAADKYLTYGGNGLPSYSTSPKSN
;
A
#
# COMPACT_ATOMS: atom_id res chain seq x y z
N MET A 1 25.46 29.33 -65.25
CA MET A 1 25.86 29.72 -63.88
C MET A 1 24.71 29.36 -62.95
N LYS A 2 24.89 28.46 -61.98
CA LYS A 2 23.82 28.04 -61.04
C LYS A 2 24.12 28.67 -59.68
N SER A 3 23.32 29.65 -59.28
CA SER A 3 23.37 30.26 -57.94
C SER A 3 22.76 29.30 -56.92
N LYS A 4 23.60 28.71 -56.06
CA LYS A 4 23.15 27.94 -54.90
C LYS A 4 22.48 28.90 -53.90
N HIS A 5 21.18 28.73 -53.70
CA HIS A 5 20.44 29.42 -52.65
C HIS A 5 20.79 28.75 -51.31
N LEU A 6 21.51 29.44 -50.43
CA LEU A 6 21.82 28.96 -49.09
C LEU A 6 20.56 29.14 -48.23
N SER A 7 19.97 28.02 -47.79
CA SER A 7 18.84 28.03 -46.85
C SER A 7 19.28 28.63 -45.51
N SER A 8 18.64 29.71 -45.09
CA SER A 8 18.85 30.31 -43.78
C SER A 8 18.49 29.28 -42.70
N ALA A 9 19.49 28.83 -41.93
CA ALA A 9 19.25 28.07 -40.71
C ALA A 9 18.69 29.05 -39.67
N GLN A 10 17.40 28.95 -39.37
CA GLN A 10 16.77 29.72 -38.31
C GLN A 10 17.28 29.19 -36.97
N GLY A 11 18.15 29.97 -36.33
CA GLY A 11 18.63 29.69 -34.97
C GLY A 11 17.56 30.03 -33.94
N PHE A 12 17.50 29.25 -32.86
CA PHE A 12 16.63 29.47 -31.73
C PHE A 12 17.10 30.70 -30.93
N SER A 13 16.20 31.62 -30.59
CA SER A 13 16.55 32.80 -29.78
C SER A 13 16.81 32.41 -28.33
N LEU A 14 17.82 33.02 -27.71
CA LEU A 14 18.05 32.89 -26.28
C LEU A 14 16.85 33.36 -25.45
N VAL A 15 16.09 34.32 -25.95
CA VAL A 15 14.86 34.81 -25.31
C VAL A 15 13.77 33.74 -25.36
N GLU A 16 13.65 33.02 -26.48
CA GLU A 16 12.69 31.93 -26.62
C GLU A 16 13.01 30.79 -25.64
N LEU A 17 14.29 30.47 -25.44
CA LEU A 17 14.70 29.48 -24.44
C LEU A 17 14.37 29.93 -23.02
N LEU A 18 14.60 31.21 -22.71
CA LEU A 18 14.42 31.77 -21.37
C LEU A 18 12.94 31.78 -20.94
N VAL A 19 12.03 32.13 -21.86
CA VAL A 19 10.59 32.12 -21.57
C VAL A 19 10.09 30.68 -21.33
N VAL A 20 10.59 29.70 -22.10
CA VAL A 20 10.17 28.31 -21.96
C VAL A 20 10.56 27.74 -20.59
N VAL A 21 11.81 27.94 -20.15
CA VAL A 21 12.23 27.46 -18.82
C VAL A 21 11.49 28.17 -17.68
N ALA A 22 11.14 29.46 -17.86
CA ALA A 22 10.35 30.21 -16.89
C ALA A 22 8.94 29.63 -16.73
N VAL A 23 8.26 29.28 -17.83
CA VAL A 23 6.91 28.67 -17.78
C VAL A 23 6.97 27.27 -17.18
N ILE A 24 7.94 26.43 -17.58
CA ILE A 24 8.11 25.09 -17.01
C ILE A 24 8.38 25.16 -15.50
N ALA A 25 9.17 26.14 -15.03
CA ALA A 25 9.44 26.33 -13.61
C ALA A 25 8.16 26.63 -12.80
N ILE A 26 7.24 27.44 -13.32
CA ILE A 26 5.96 27.75 -12.67
C ILE A 26 5.06 26.50 -12.61
N ILE A 27 4.95 25.77 -13.71
CA ILE A 27 4.15 24.53 -13.76
C ILE A 27 4.72 23.48 -12.79
N ALA A 28 6.04 23.30 -12.78
CA ALA A 28 6.71 22.34 -11.89
C ALA A 28 6.51 22.68 -10.41
N ALA A 29 6.54 23.97 -10.06
CA ALA A 29 6.31 24.43 -8.68
C ALA A 29 4.91 24.07 -8.15
N ILE A 30 3.88 24.11 -9.01
CA ILE A 30 2.49 23.78 -8.62
C ILE A 30 2.21 22.27 -8.71
N ALA A 31 2.86 21.56 -9.64
CA ALA A 31 2.55 20.15 -9.93
C ALA A 31 3.22 19.14 -8.98
N ILE A 32 4.38 19.46 -8.40
CA ILE A 32 5.16 18.54 -7.54
C ILE A 32 4.65 18.35 -6.08
N PRO A 33 3.98 19.28 -5.39
CA PRO A 33 4.03 19.38 -3.94
C PRO A 33 3.32 18.28 -3.13
N ASN A 34 2.54 17.36 -3.72
CA ASN A 34 1.58 16.56 -2.92
C ASN A 34 1.83 15.04 -2.82
N ILE A 35 3.00 14.52 -3.21
CA ILE A 35 3.22 13.05 -3.27
C ILE A 35 3.43 12.42 -1.87
N ALA A 36 4.03 13.15 -0.94
CA ALA A 36 4.40 12.59 0.37
C ALA A 36 3.20 12.21 1.24
N ASN A 37 2.19 13.09 1.32
CA ASN A 37 0.98 12.86 2.13
C ASN A 37 0.14 11.71 1.58
N ILE A 38 0.01 11.63 0.25
CA ILE A 38 -0.76 10.56 -0.43
C ILE A 38 -0.16 9.19 -0.12
N THR A 39 1.17 9.07 -0.14
CA THR A 39 1.87 7.81 0.10
C THR A 39 1.71 7.33 1.54
N SER A 40 1.76 8.25 2.51
CA SER A 40 1.56 7.93 3.93
C SER A 40 0.14 7.44 4.22
N SER A 41 -0.88 8.14 3.70
CA SER A 41 -2.28 7.73 3.87
C SER A 41 -2.58 6.41 3.17
N ALA A 42 -2.03 6.19 1.96
CA ALA A 42 -2.19 4.93 1.24
C ALA A 42 -1.55 3.75 1.99
N THR A 43 -0.38 3.95 2.59
CA THR A 43 0.30 2.93 3.40
C THR A 43 -0.53 2.59 4.63
N SER A 44 -1.00 3.59 5.38
CA SER A 44 -1.83 3.37 6.56
C SER A 44 -3.14 2.65 6.22
N ALA A 45 -3.77 3.01 5.09
CA ALA A 45 -4.97 2.34 4.60
C ALA A 45 -4.70 0.88 4.19
N LYS A 46 -3.54 0.59 3.60
CA LYS A 46 -3.11 -0.78 3.27
C LYS A 46 -2.94 -1.61 4.54
N ASP A 47 -2.28 -1.07 5.56
CA ASP A 47 -2.04 -1.77 6.82
C ASP A 47 -3.35 -2.12 7.54
N GLN A 48 -4.31 -1.18 7.56
CA GLN A 48 -5.64 -1.41 8.11
C GLN A 48 -6.42 -2.47 7.33
N ARG A 49 -6.37 -2.45 5.99
CA ARG A 49 -7.01 -3.47 5.16
C ARG A 49 -6.43 -4.86 5.40
N ASN A 50 -5.11 -4.96 5.54
CA ASN A 50 -4.44 -6.23 5.85
C ASN A 50 -4.91 -6.77 7.20
N ALA A 51 -4.91 -5.92 8.25
CA ALA A 51 -5.41 -6.29 9.57
C ALA A 51 -6.89 -6.71 9.54
N GLN A 52 -7.75 -5.95 8.87
CA GLN A 52 -9.16 -6.26 8.71
C GLN A 52 -9.37 -7.60 8.00
N ASN A 53 -8.61 -7.86 6.93
CA ASN A 53 -8.67 -9.13 6.20
C ASN A 53 -8.28 -10.32 7.09
N ILE A 54 -7.18 -10.20 7.84
CA ILE A 54 -6.74 -11.22 8.81
C ILE A 54 -7.86 -11.51 9.83
N ALA A 55 -8.40 -10.47 10.46
CA ALA A 55 -9.45 -10.63 11.48
C ALA A 55 -10.74 -11.23 10.88
N SER A 56 -11.12 -10.80 9.69
CA SER A 56 -12.32 -11.29 8.99
C SER A 56 -12.21 -12.77 8.63
N VAL A 57 -11.09 -13.18 8.04
CA VAL A 57 -10.87 -14.58 7.65
C VAL A 57 -10.73 -15.48 8.88
N ALA A 58 -10.01 -15.03 9.92
CA ALA A 58 -9.90 -15.76 11.18
C ALA A 58 -11.28 -15.93 11.87
N SER A 59 -12.12 -14.90 11.84
CA SER A 59 -13.48 -14.96 12.40
C SER A 59 -14.38 -15.90 11.60
N ALA A 60 -14.28 -15.89 10.26
CA ALA A 60 -15.00 -16.81 9.40
C ALA A 60 -14.56 -18.27 9.64
N ALA A 61 -13.26 -18.51 9.77
CA ALA A 61 -12.71 -19.82 10.10
C ALA A 61 -13.23 -20.33 11.45
N ARG A 62 -13.26 -19.45 12.47
CA ARG A 62 -13.83 -19.75 13.79
C ARG A 62 -15.31 -20.12 13.70
N ALA A 63 -16.09 -19.36 12.95
CA ALA A 63 -17.52 -19.63 12.75
C ALA A 63 -17.76 -20.98 12.05
N ALA A 64 -16.85 -21.41 11.18
CA ALA A 64 -16.89 -22.71 10.52
C ALA A 64 -16.41 -23.88 11.41
N GLY A 65 -15.96 -23.61 12.64
CA GLY A 65 -15.58 -24.62 13.63
C GLY A 65 -14.07 -24.77 13.86
N ILE A 66 -13.22 -23.88 13.32
CA ILE A 66 -11.80 -23.86 13.66
C ILE A 66 -11.60 -23.35 15.09
N THR A 67 -10.95 -24.15 15.94
CA THR A 67 -10.70 -23.82 17.36
C THR A 67 -9.26 -23.40 17.65
N ASN A 68 -8.48 -23.06 16.62
CA ASN A 68 -7.11 -22.58 16.79
C ASN A 68 -7.07 -21.34 17.68
N GLN A 69 -6.09 -21.35 18.59
CA GLN A 69 -5.80 -20.24 19.49
C GLN A 69 -4.65 -19.42 18.90
N TRP A 70 -4.98 -18.38 18.13
CA TRP A 70 -3.98 -17.46 17.62
C TRP A 70 -3.73 -16.36 18.65
N THR A 71 -2.51 -16.27 19.16
CA THR A 71 -2.11 -15.29 20.17
C THR A 71 -1.18 -14.21 19.63
N THR A 72 -0.71 -14.35 18.38
CA THR A 72 0.18 -13.40 17.72
C THR A 72 -0.25 -13.17 16.28
N THR A 73 0.07 -11.99 15.74
CA THR A 73 -0.17 -11.66 14.33
C THR A 73 0.59 -12.58 13.39
N GLN A 74 1.84 -12.90 13.71
CA GLN A 74 2.62 -13.86 12.92
C GLN A 74 1.95 -15.24 12.90
N GLY A 75 1.51 -15.75 14.05
CA GLY A 75 0.92 -17.09 14.14
C GLY A 75 -0.40 -17.24 13.39
N VAL A 76 -1.27 -16.21 13.39
CA VAL A 76 -2.49 -16.24 12.56
C VAL A 76 -2.17 -16.14 11.07
N VAL A 77 -1.24 -15.27 10.69
CA VAL A 77 -0.84 -15.11 9.28
C VAL A 77 -0.25 -16.41 8.75
N ASP A 78 0.69 -17.04 9.47
CA ASP A 78 1.31 -18.30 9.05
C ASP A 78 0.25 -19.40 8.86
N SER A 79 -0.70 -19.49 9.79
CA SER A 79 -1.80 -20.46 9.70
C SER A 79 -2.69 -20.21 8.48
N LEU A 80 -3.12 -18.96 8.27
CA LEU A 80 -4.03 -18.61 7.17
C LEU A 80 -3.34 -18.62 5.81
N VAL A 81 -2.05 -18.34 5.73
CA VAL A 81 -1.27 -18.45 4.48
C VAL A 81 -1.07 -19.92 4.12
N ALA A 82 -0.82 -20.80 5.10
CA ALA A 82 -0.80 -22.24 4.89
C ALA A 82 -2.19 -22.80 4.47
N GLY A 83 -3.25 -22.05 4.79
CA GLY A 83 -4.63 -22.46 4.58
C GLY A 83 -5.13 -23.30 5.76
N VAL A 84 -6.25 -22.89 6.34
CA VAL A 84 -6.92 -23.62 7.41
C VAL A 84 -8.24 -24.13 6.88
N SER A 85 -8.46 -25.45 6.97
CA SER A 85 -9.65 -26.08 6.40
C SER A 85 -10.48 -26.80 7.45
N THR A 86 -11.80 -26.70 7.32
CA THR A 86 -12.78 -27.44 8.13
C THR A 86 -14.08 -27.59 7.36
N ASN A 87 -14.80 -28.70 7.55
CA ASN A 87 -16.10 -28.94 6.92
C ASN A 87 -16.10 -28.73 5.38
N GLY A 88 -14.98 -29.04 4.71
CA GLY A 88 -14.82 -28.84 3.26
C GLY A 88 -14.62 -27.38 2.80
N LEU A 89 -14.52 -26.43 3.73
CA LEU A 89 -14.20 -25.03 3.47
C LEU A 89 -12.71 -24.78 3.72
N ASN A 90 -12.09 -23.91 2.92
CA ASN A 90 -10.72 -23.45 3.11
C ASN A 90 -10.71 -21.95 3.41
N PHE A 91 -9.99 -21.57 4.46
CA PHE A 91 -9.81 -20.21 4.91
C PHE A 91 -8.34 -19.84 4.76
N GLY A 92 -8.07 -18.79 3.98
CA GLY A 92 -6.72 -18.31 3.84
C GLY A 92 -6.64 -16.88 3.37
N ILE A 93 -5.43 -16.34 3.49
CA ILE A 93 -5.07 -14.99 3.05
C ILE A 93 -3.88 -15.08 2.11
N SER A 94 -3.72 -14.08 1.25
CA SER A 94 -2.50 -13.95 0.45
C SER A 94 -1.27 -13.78 1.35
N PRO A 95 -0.10 -14.31 0.94
CA PRO A 95 1.15 -14.10 1.68
C PRO A 95 1.43 -12.62 1.92
N LEU A 96 1.84 -12.30 3.14
CA LEU A 96 2.26 -10.96 3.56
C LEU A 96 3.76 -10.96 3.85
N SER A 97 4.46 -9.90 3.49
CA SER A 97 5.85 -9.71 3.92
C SER A 97 5.95 -9.45 5.42
N ALA A 98 7.11 -9.70 6.03
CA ALA A 98 7.33 -9.45 7.47
C ALA A 98 7.02 -8.01 7.89
N ALA A 99 7.27 -7.03 7.00
CA ALA A 99 6.94 -5.63 7.24
C ALA A 99 5.41 -5.42 7.26
N GLU A 100 4.67 -6.04 6.35
CA GLU A 100 3.20 -5.97 6.32
C GLU A 100 2.55 -6.66 7.51
N VAL A 101 3.12 -7.76 7.99
CA VAL A 101 2.67 -8.43 9.22
C VAL A 101 2.86 -7.52 10.44
N THR A 102 4.06 -6.93 10.59
CA THR A 102 4.35 -5.97 11.67
C THR A 102 3.46 -4.72 11.58
N ALA A 103 3.15 -4.26 10.38
CA ALA A 103 2.29 -3.10 10.18
C ALA A 103 0.82 -3.40 10.51
N ALA A 104 0.31 -4.56 10.10
CA ALA A 104 -1.03 -5.03 10.44
C ALA A 104 -1.20 -5.29 11.95
N ASP A 105 -0.14 -5.77 12.62
CA ASP A 105 -0.12 -6.03 14.08
C ASP A 105 -0.46 -4.78 14.91
N LYS A 106 -0.19 -3.57 14.38
CA LYS A 106 -0.59 -2.31 15.03
C LYS A 106 -2.11 -2.20 15.18
N TYR A 107 -2.89 -2.82 14.30
CA TYR A 107 -4.34 -2.71 14.24
C TYR A 107 -5.05 -3.98 14.73
N LEU A 108 -4.29 -4.93 15.28
CA LEU A 108 -4.80 -6.20 15.78
C LEU A 108 -4.53 -6.35 17.28
N THR A 109 -5.54 -6.83 17.99
CA THR A 109 -5.43 -7.25 19.39
C THR A 109 -5.86 -8.69 19.54
N TYR A 110 -5.33 -9.37 20.57
CA TYR A 110 -5.60 -10.77 20.84
C TYR A 110 -6.16 -10.90 22.25
N GLY A 111 -7.42 -11.33 22.35
CA GLY A 111 -8.04 -11.69 23.63
C GLY A 111 -7.70 -13.13 24.05
N GLY A 112 -8.16 -13.55 25.24
CA GLY A 112 -7.95 -14.91 25.76
C GLY A 112 -8.56 -16.04 24.89
N ASN A 113 -9.43 -15.67 23.95
CA ASN A 113 -10.09 -16.59 23.04
C ASN A 113 -9.27 -16.89 21.78
N GLY A 114 -8.03 -16.38 21.66
CA GLY A 114 -7.15 -16.65 20.53
C GLY A 114 -7.68 -16.23 19.15
N LEU A 115 -8.56 -15.22 19.12
CA LEU A 115 -9.06 -14.58 17.89
C LEU A 115 -8.40 -13.21 17.75
N PRO A 116 -7.88 -12.87 16.55
CA PRO A 116 -7.55 -11.49 16.25
C PRO A 116 -8.82 -10.62 16.24
N SER A 117 -8.75 -9.49 16.92
CA SER A 117 -9.77 -8.42 16.89
C SER A 117 -9.18 -7.20 16.19
N TYR A 118 -9.88 -6.69 15.18
CA TYR A 118 -9.46 -5.52 14.41
C TYR A 118 -9.89 -4.20 15.09
N SER A 119 -9.01 -3.20 15.03
CA SER A 119 -9.26 -1.83 15.44
C SER A 119 -8.85 -0.85 14.33
N THR A 120 -9.66 0.17 14.08
CA THR A 120 -9.33 1.26 13.14
C THR A 120 -8.22 2.17 13.70
N SER A 121 -8.04 2.16 15.01
CA SER A 121 -6.99 2.91 15.70
C SER A 121 -5.81 1.98 16.01
N PRO A 122 -4.56 2.39 15.73
CA PRO A 122 -3.40 1.60 16.08
C PRO A 122 -3.30 1.48 17.61
N LYS A 123 -2.84 0.33 18.10
CA LYS A 123 -2.56 0.11 19.52
C LYS A 123 -1.51 1.11 20.00
N SER A 124 -1.70 1.64 21.21
CA SER A 124 -0.64 2.36 21.91
C SER A 124 0.50 1.39 22.19
N ASN A 125 1.72 1.79 21.84
CA ASN A 125 2.93 1.08 22.24
C ASN A 125 3.03 0.96 23.76
#